data_AF-A0A0B5H9M4-F1
#
_entry.id   AF-A0A0B5H9M4-F1
#
_cell.length_a   1.000
_cell.length_b   1.000
_cell.length_c   1.000
_cell.angle_alpha   90.00
_cell.angle_beta   90.00
_cell.angle_gamma   90.00
#
_symmetry.space_group_name_H-M   'P 1'
#
loop_
_entity.id
_entity.type
_entity.pdbx_description
1 polymer ?
#
loop_
_entity_poly.entity_id
_entity_poly.type
_entity_poly.pdbx_seq_one_letter_code
_entity_poly.pdbx_strand_id
1 'polypeptide(L)'
;ASEFRRLGPGDAASVFEIEREAFISVSGDCPLHLDEIRHFLNLCPELSLGWFEEGRLVAFIIGSLWDQERLSQAALTLHKPQGSAVHIDVLAV
;
A
#
# COMPACT_ATOMS: atom_id res chain seq x y z
N ALA A 1 -12.23 -1.26 -19.68
CA ALA A 1 -10.87 -1.78 -19.94
C ALA A 1 -10.21 -2.08 -18.60
N SER A 2 -9.44 -3.17 -18.50
CA SER A 2 -8.74 -3.59 -17.28
C SER A 2 -7.25 -3.28 -17.42
N GLU A 3 -6.66 -2.67 -16.39
CA GLU A 3 -5.27 -2.24 -16.37
C GLU A 3 -4.61 -2.62 -15.04
N PHE A 4 -3.37 -3.09 -15.11
CA PHE A 4 -2.51 -3.28 -13.95
C PHE A 4 -1.33 -2.34 -14.07
N ARG A 5 -1.13 -1.48 -13.07
CA ARG A 5 -0.01 -0.54 -13.07
C ARG A 5 0.50 -0.27 -11.67
N ARG A 6 1.72 0.25 -11.64
CA ARG A 6 2.29 0.86 -10.44
C ARG A 6 1.36 1.98 -9.92
N LEU A 7 1.22 2.08 -8.60
CA LEU A 7 0.57 3.21 -7.98
C LEU A 7 1.56 4.38 -7.82
N GLY A 8 1.04 5.60 -7.91
CA GLY A 8 1.78 6.81 -7.61
C GLY A 8 1.10 7.63 -6.51
N PRO A 9 1.74 8.71 -6.03
CA PRO A 9 1.18 9.54 -4.96
C PRO A 9 -0.22 10.11 -5.28
N GLY A 10 -0.54 10.28 -6.56
CA GLY A 10 -1.86 10.71 -7.02
C GLY A 10 -2.98 9.69 -6.79
N ASP A 11 -2.65 8.41 -6.64
CA ASP A 11 -3.62 7.34 -6.37
C ASP A 11 -3.93 7.17 -4.87
N ALA A 12 -3.19 7.85 -3.99
CA ALA A 12 -3.26 7.64 -2.54
C ALA A 12 -4.67 7.86 -1.96
N ALA A 13 -5.43 8.83 -2.49
CA ALA A 13 -6.80 9.05 -2.07
C ALA A 13 -7.71 7.86 -2.45
N SER A 14 -7.56 7.31 -3.65
CA SER A 14 -8.34 6.14 -4.09
C SER A 14 -8.00 4.90 -3.28
N VAL A 15 -6.73 4.69 -2.95
CA VAL A 15 -6.29 3.62 -2.03
C VAL A 15 -6.97 3.79 -0.67
N PHE A 16 -6.91 4.99 -0.10
CA PHE A 16 -7.45 5.25 1.23
C PHE A 16 -8.98 5.08 1.28
N GLU A 17 -9.72 5.45 0.23
CA GLU A 17 -11.16 5.19 0.18
C GLU A 17 -11.49 3.69 0.24
N ILE A 18 -10.69 2.84 -0.40
CA ILE A 18 -10.84 1.39 -0.29
C ILE A 18 -10.50 0.94 1.14
N GLU A 19 -9.43 1.45 1.76
CA GLU A 19 -9.09 1.10 3.16
C GLU A 19 -10.16 1.50 4.17
N ARG A 20 -10.82 2.65 3.96
CA ARG A 20 -11.93 3.11 4.80
C ARG A 20 -13.06 2.10 4.86
N GLU A 21 -13.44 1.52 3.71
CA GLU A 21 -14.49 0.51 3.64
C GLU A 21 -13.98 -0.87 4.08
N ALA A 22 -12.79 -1.29 3.64
CA ALA A 22 -12.27 -2.63 3.90
C ALA A 22 -11.80 -2.86 5.35
N PHE A 23 -11.22 -1.85 5.99
CA PHE A 23 -10.63 -1.97 7.33
C PHE A 23 -11.35 -1.09 8.35
N ILE A 24 -11.41 0.23 8.13
CA ILE A 24 -11.92 1.17 9.15
C ILE A 24 -13.38 0.87 9.51
N SER A 25 -14.22 0.54 8.52
CA SER A 25 -15.62 0.20 8.77
C SER A 25 -15.80 -1.04 9.66
N VAL A 26 -14.80 -1.92 9.71
CA VAL A 26 -14.84 -3.22 10.41
C VAL A 26 -14.15 -3.15 11.77
N SER A 27 -12.94 -2.57 11.84
CA SER A 27 -12.10 -2.56 13.05
C SER A 27 -11.97 -1.17 13.71
N GLY A 28 -12.40 -0.11 13.04
CA GLY A 28 -12.21 1.28 13.47
C GLY A 28 -10.82 1.85 13.15
N ASP A 29 -9.96 1.10 12.47
CA ASP A 29 -8.60 1.51 12.09
C ASP A 29 -8.16 0.85 10.76
N CYS A 30 -7.09 1.33 10.14
CA CYS A 30 -6.56 0.79 8.89
C CYS A 30 -5.05 0.55 8.94
N PRO A 31 -4.52 -0.41 8.14
CA PRO A 31 -3.08 -0.66 8.07
C PRO A 31 -2.24 0.58 7.71
N LEU A 32 -2.68 1.40 6.75
CA LEU A 32 -1.98 2.62 6.36
C LEU A 32 -2.92 3.82 6.28
N HIS A 33 -2.60 4.89 6.99
CA HIS A 33 -3.26 6.18 6.84
C HIS A 33 -2.81 6.89 5.55
N LEU A 34 -3.58 7.88 5.11
CA LEU A 34 -3.33 8.60 3.87
C LEU A 34 -1.89 9.13 3.73
N ASP A 35 -1.28 9.64 4.81
CA ASP A 35 0.09 10.14 4.77
C ASP A 35 1.13 9.00 4.66
N GLU A 36 0.85 7.83 5.23
CA GLU A 36 1.69 6.63 5.14
C GLU A 36 1.59 6.00 3.74
N ILE A 37 0.38 5.95 3.17
CA ILE A 37 0.16 5.58 1.76
C ILE A 37 0.99 6.50 0.85
N ARG A 38 0.87 7.82 1.02
CA ARG A 38 1.66 8.78 0.25
C ARG A 38 3.15 8.57 0.46
N HIS A 39 3.58 8.28 1.68
CA HIS A 39 4.99 8.05 1.98
C HIS A 39 5.56 6.90 1.15
N PHE A 40 4.94 5.71 1.19
CA PHE A 40 5.42 4.55 0.43
C PHE A 40 5.30 4.73 -1.08
N LEU A 41 4.21 5.35 -1.57
CA LEU A 41 4.04 5.65 -2.99
C LEU A 41 5.00 6.73 -3.52
N ASN A 42 5.64 7.51 -2.65
CA ASN A 42 6.75 8.39 -3.04
C ASN A 42 8.11 7.68 -2.95
N LEU A 43 8.32 6.86 -1.93
CA LEU A 43 9.63 6.32 -1.59
C LEU A 43 10.01 5.09 -2.42
N CYS A 44 9.07 4.16 -2.62
CA CYS A 44 9.29 2.90 -3.32
C CYS A 44 8.05 2.47 -4.12
N PRO A 45 7.56 3.30 -5.06
CA PRO A 45 6.33 3.02 -5.78
C PRO A 45 6.42 1.71 -6.59
N GLU A 46 7.62 1.27 -6.99
CA GLU A 46 7.86 -0.01 -7.66
C GLU A 46 7.44 -1.25 -6.88
N LEU A 47 7.21 -1.13 -5.57
CA LEU A 47 6.70 -2.19 -4.71
C LEU A 47 5.19 -2.13 -4.49
N SER A 48 4.49 -1.32 -5.30
CA SER A 48 3.04 -1.23 -5.33
C SER A 48 2.46 -1.76 -6.64
N LEU A 49 1.23 -2.25 -6.57
CA LEU A 49 0.45 -2.66 -7.74
C LEU A 49 -1.02 -2.32 -7.52
N GLY A 50 -1.62 -1.63 -8.48
CA GLY A 50 -3.06 -1.39 -8.54
C GLY A 50 -3.68 -2.11 -9.73
N TRP A 51 -4.86 -2.67 -9.50
CA TRP A 51 -5.77 -3.13 -10.55
C TRP A 51 -6.84 -2.07 -10.76
N PHE A 52 -6.95 -1.58 -11.99
CA PHE A 52 -7.92 -0.59 -12.42
C PHE A 52 -8.94 -1.20 -13.38
N GLU A 53 -10.22 -0.98 -13.10
CA GLU A 53 -11.31 -1.24 -14.04
C GLU A 53 -11.92 0.08 -14.48
N GLU A 54 -11.94 0.30 -15.79
CA GLU A 54 -12.48 1.53 -16.40
C GLU A 54 -11.87 2.82 -15.82
N GLY A 55 -10.57 2.76 -15.50
CA GLY A 55 -9.80 3.88 -14.95
C GLY A 55 -10.00 4.09 -13.44
N ARG A 56 -10.76 3.24 -12.75
CA ARG A 56 -10.96 3.30 -11.30
C ARG A 56 -10.17 2.20 -10.61
N LEU A 57 -9.48 2.53 -9.53
CA LEU A 57 -8.80 1.54 -8.70
C LEU A 57 -9.85 0.64 -8.04
N VAL A 58 -9.72 -0.68 -8.20
CA VAL A 58 -10.62 -1.68 -7.61
C VAL A 58 -9.91 -2.66 -6.69
N ALA A 59 -8.58 -2.76 -6.78
CA ALA A 59 -7.78 -3.55 -5.85
C ALA A 59 -6.36 -3.01 -5.84
N PHE A 60 -5.67 -3.18 -4.71
CA PHE A 60 -4.27 -2.78 -4.62
C PHE A 60 -3.46 -3.60 -3.63
N ILE A 61 -2.14 -3.53 -3.83
CA ILE A 61 -1.12 -3.93 -2.87
C ILE A 61 -0.15 -2.76 -2.72
N ILE A 62 0.19 -2.41 -1.48
CA ILE A 62 1.32 -1.55 -1.15
C ILE A 62 2.31 -2.36 -0.32
N GLY A 63 3.58 -2.28 -0.70
CA GLY A 63 4.66 -2.93 0.02
C GLY A 63 5.91 -2.06 0.12
N SER A 64 6.82 -2.53 0.95
CA SER A 64 8.10 -1.92 1.26
C SER A 64 9.18 -3.00 1.45
N LEU A 65 10.46 -2.63 1.43
CA LEU A 65 11.53 -3.60 1.69
C LEU A 65 11.79 -3.71 3.18
N TRP A 66 12.09 -4.93 3.64
CA TRP A 66 12.45 -5.23 5.03
C TRP A 66 13.74 -6.05 5.10
N ASP A 67 14.57 -5.77 6.11
CA ASP A 67 15.93 -6.29 6.27
C ASP A 67 16.11 -7.27 7.43
N GLN A 68 15.03 -7.65 8.12
CA GLN A 68 15.08 -8.61 9.21
C GLN A 68 14.19 -9.83 8.93
N GLU A 69 14.50 -10.96 9.58
CA GLU A 69 13.74 -12.21 9.43
C GLU A 69 12.28 -12.07 9.88
N ARG A 70 12.03 -11.28 10.92
CA ARG A 70 10.69 -11.06 11.48
C ARG A 70 10.30 -9.60 11.35
N LEU A 71 9.00 -9.37 11.16
CA LEU A 71 8.44 -8.03 11.25
C LEU A 71 8.50 -7.52 12.69
N SER A 72 8.67 -6.22 12.81
CA SER A 72 8.59 -5.47 14.06
C SER A 72 7.63 -4.31 13.86
N GLN A 73 7.24 -3.61 14.94
CA GLN A 73 6.40 -2.41 14.81
C GLN A 73 7.03 -1.34 13.90
N ALA A 74 8.36 -1.32 13.77
CA ALA A 74 9.04 -0.39 12.88
C ALA A 74 8.76 -0.68 11.39
N ALA A 75 8.37 -1.90 11.02
CA ALA A 75 8.06 -2.25 9.62
C ALA A 75 6.82 -1.50 9.09
N LEU A 76 5.93 -1.03 9.98
CA LEU A 76 4.72 -0.30 9.59
C LEU A 76 5.02 1.06 8.92
N THR A 77 6.21 1.61 9.12
CA THR A 77 6.56 2.97 8.68
C THR A 77 7.91 3.07 7.98
N LEU A 78 8.64 1.95 7.83
CA LEU A 78 10.00 1.95 7.30
C LEU A 78 10.11 1.13 6.02
N HIS A 79 10.72 1.75 5.02
CA HIS A 79 11.31 1.06 3.88
C HIS A 79 12.82 0.89 4.11
N LYS A 80 13.33 -0.33 3.92
CA LYS A 80 14.75 -0.70 4.05
C LYS A 80 15.33 -1.04 2.67
N PRO A 81 15.95 -0.09 1.94
CA PRO A 81 16.38 -0.33 0.55
C PRO A 81 17.32 -1.53 0.35
N GLN A 82 18.07 -1.91 1.39
CA GLN A 82 19.00 -3.05 1.39
C GLN A 82 18.33 -4.36 1.84
N GLY A 83 17.03 -4.33 2.14
CA GLY A 83 16.25 -5.48 2.54
C GLY A 83 16.09 -6.47 1.40
N SER A 84 16.04 -7.76 1.75
CA SER A 84 15.89 -8.85 0.79
C SER A 84 14.46 -9.41 0.73
N ALA A 85 13.56 -8.92 1.58
CA ALA A 85 12.16 -9.32 1.62
C ALA A 85 11.24 -8.13 1.30
N VAL A 86 10.14 -8.41 0.62
CA VAL A 86 9.05 -7.45 0.42
C VAL A 86 8.04 -7.67 1.56
N HIS A 87 7.86 -6.66 2.39
CA HIS A 87 6.76 -6.56 3.34
C HIS A 87 5.51 -6.08 2.58
N ILE A 88 4.42 -6.81 2.72
CA ILE A 88 3.12 -6.38 2.21
C ILE A 88 2.44 -5.60 3.33
N ASP A 89 2.55 -4.28 3.27
CA ASP A 89 1.98 -3.38 4.27
C ASP A 89 0.45 -3.45 4.26
N VAL A 90 -0.15 -3.56 3.07
CA VAL A 90 -1.60 -3.67 2.89
C VAL A 90 -1.99 -4.31 1.56
N LEU A 91 -3.10 -5.05 1.57
CA LEU A 91 -3.78 -5.64 0.42
C LEU A 91 -5.30 -5.47 0.62
N ALA A 92 -6.00 -4.90 -0.36
CA ALA A 92 -7.46 -4.77 -0.35
C ALA A 92 -8.06 -4.88 -1.76
N VAL A 93 -9.35 -5.25 -1.80
CA VAL A 93 -10.22 -5.37 -2.97
C VAL A 93 -11.58 -4.80 -2.62
#